data_AF-A0A6I2V2S7-F1
#
_entry.id   AF-A0A6I2V2S7-F1
#
_cell.length_a   1.000
_cell.length_b   1.000
_cell.length_c   1.000
_cell.angle_alpha   90.00
_cell.angle_beta   90.00
_cell.angle_gamma   90.00
#
_symmetry.space_group_name_H-M   'P 1'
#
loop_
_entity.id
_entity.type
_entity.pdbx_description
1 polymer ?
#
loop_
_entity_poly.entity_id
_entity_poly.type
_entity_poly.pdbx_seq_one_letter_code
_entity_poly.pdbx_strand_id
1 'polypeptide(L)'
;MDKKVWRIAVLILLIIVFAGVAGYTSWQRAGIRSAASGGNEGGAALQQDEPGPESDAYILSRGDYSNLAVELTDVSRPVYDRYTLSQRREKGLPTVLPPLAVYDKEKVAYLTFDDGPDHKNTPAILDILKNNGIHATFYVTGQMCEKNPDILRRIFQEGHAIGNHSYDHDYKKLYQSKDHFMAELEQTDEVIFRLIGVRPFIVRAPGGTAGMFSADFYPALTEAGYVEHDWNVSSEDATPKRPDAAQQIRFVDQMTNGKNTALVLMHCCGGKEQTVKALQGIIDLLRAKGYRFGVVTPITPHP
;
A
#
# COMPACT_ATOMS: atom_id res chain seq x y z
N MET A 1 -0.70 -28.93 38.07
CA MET A 1 -1.32 -27.61 37.79
C MET A 1 -2.81 -27.75 38.05
N ASP A 2 -3.35 -26.96 38.99
CA ASP A 2 -4.67 -27.15 39.59
C ASP A 2 -5.82 -26.83 38.60
N LYS A 3 -6.85 -27.69 38.53
CA LYS A 3 -7.99 -27.58 37.60
C LYS A 3 -8.80 -26.29 37.79
N LYS A 4 -8.66 -25.63 38.95
CA LYS A 4 -9.22 -24.29 39.21
C LYS A 4 -8.51 -23.18 38.44
N VAL A 5 -7.19 -23.27 38.26
CA VAL A 5 -6.39 -22.27 37.53
C VAL A 5 -6.71 -22.30 36.04
N TRP A 6 -6.96 -23.49 35.48
CA TRP A 6 -7.35 -23.63 34.07
C TRP A 6 -8.73 -23.03 33.77
N ARG A 7 -9.70 -23.16 34.68
CA ARG A 7 -11.04 -22.57 34.51
C ARG A 7 -11.04 -21.04 34.57
N ILE A 8 -10.16 -20.44 35.38
CA ILE A 8 -10.03 -18.97 35.46
C ILE A 8 -9.34 -18.42 34.21
N ALA A 9 -8.32 -19.12 33.68
CA ALA A 9 -7.64 -18.72 32.45
C ALA A 9 -8.58 -18.75 31.23
N VAL A 10 -9.45 -19.77 31.12
CA VAL A 10 -10.44 -19.87 30.03
C VAL A 10 -11.53 -18.79 30.15
N LEU A 11 -11.93 -18.41 31.37
CA LEU A 11 -12.93 -17.36 31.56
C LEU A 11 -12.38 -15.96 31.21
N ILE A 12 -11.12 -15.68 31.55
CA ILE A 12 -10.46 -14.41 31.20
C ILE A 12 -10.25 -14.31 29.69
N LEU A 13 -9.90 -15.41 29.02
CA LEU A 13 -9.78 -15.45 27.55
C LEU A 13 -11.12 -15.16 26.86
N LEU A 14 -12.23 -15.71 27.37
CA LEU A 14 -13.57 -15.46 26.83
C LEU A 14 -14.05 -14.02 27.04
N ILE A 15 -13.68 -13.37 28.14
CA ILE A 15 -14.01 -11.96 28.39
C ILE A 15 -13.20 -11.03 27.47
N ILE A 16 -11.94 -11.36 27.15
CA ILE A 16 -11.15 -10.59 26.18
C ILE A 16 -11.70 -10.76 24.75
N VAL A 17 -12.17 -11.96 24.40
CA VAL A 17 -12.84 -12.21 23.10
C VAL A 17 -14.17 -11.45 22.99
N PHE A 18 -14.95 -11.32 24.08
CA PHE A 18 -16.20 -10.55 24.05
C PHE A 18 -16.01 -9.03 24.16
N ALA A 19 -14.98 -8.55 24.87
CA ALA A 19 -14.67 -7.11 24.92
C ALA A 19 -14.17 -6.56 23.57
N GLY A 20 -13.60 -7.42 22.72
CA GLY A 20 -13.22 -7.08 21.33
C GLY A 20 -14.41 -6.89 20.37
N VAL A 21 -15.61 -7.34 20.73
CA VAL A 21 -16.82 -7.25 19.88
C VAL A 21 -17.65 -5.98 20.19
N ALA A 22 -17.47 -5.36 21.36
CA ALA A 22 -18.26 -4.20 21.78
C ALA A 22 -17.72 -2.83 21.30
N GLY A 23 -16.57 -2.79 20.62
CA GLY A 23 -15.96 -1.55 20.10
C GLY A 23 -16.39 -1.14 18.69
N TYR A 24 -17.31 -1.87 18.06
CA TYR A 24 -17.65 -1.71 16.63
C TYR A 24 -18.96 -0.93 16.40
N THR A 25 -19.18 0.19 17.09
CA THR A 25 -20.35 1.05 16.78
C THR A 25 -20.06 2.54 16.95
N SER A 26 -19.36 3.13 15.98
CA SER A 26 -19.57 4.54 15.61
C SER A 26 -19.06 4.81 14.19
N TRP A 27 -19.74 4.21 13.21
CA TRP A 27 -19.54 4.50 11.79
C TRP A 27 -20.60 5.50 11.34
N GLN A 28 -20.24 6.78 11.23
CA GLN A 28 -20.99 7.73 10.41
C GLN A 28 -20.06 8.69 9.66
N ARG A 29 -20.34 8.76 8.35
CA ARG A 29 -19.89 9.70 7.30
C ARG A 29 -18.54 9.44 6.63
N ALA A 30 -18.52 8.42 5.77
CA ALA A 30 -18.15 8.55 4.35
C ALA A 30 -18.49 7.24 3.61
N GLY A 31 -19.38 7.30 2.61
CA GLY A 31 -19.44 6.43 1.42
C GLY A 31 -19.50 4.89 1.49
N ILE A 32 -19.33 4.25 2.65
CA ILE A 32 -19.21 2.78 2.72
C ILE A 32 -20.59 2.14 2.77
N ARG A 33 -20.91 1.35 1.74
CA ARG A 33 -22.13 0.55 1.71
C ARG A 33 -21.90 -0.75 2.48
N SER A 34 -22.68 -0.94 3.54
CA SER A 34 -22.88 -2.28 4.13
C SER A 34 -23.85 -3.04 3.22
N ALA A 35 -23.47 -4.24 2.81
CA ALA A 35 -24.32 -5.11 2.00
C ALA A 35 -25.54 -5.56 2.83
N ALA A 36 -26.73 -5.06 2.47
CA ALA A 36 -28.01 -5.58 2.94
C ALA A 36 -28.78 -6.10 1.72
N SER A 37 -29.28 -7.33 1.85
CA SER A 37 -29.90 -8.15 0.81
C SER A 37 -31.36 -7.79 0.53
N GLY A 38 -31.74 -7.86 -0.76
CA GLY A 38 -33.13 -7.87 -1.25
C GLY A 38 -33.17 -8.43 -2.68
N GLY A 39 -34.00 -9.46 -2.93
CA GLY A 39 -34.12 -10.21 -4.20
C GLY A 39 -34.60 -9.40 -5.42
N ASN A 40 -34.66 -9.91 -6.65
CA ASN A 40 -34.84 -11.28 -7.13
C ASN A 40 -34.29 -11.44 -8.59
N GLU A 41 -33.87 -12.69 -8.89
CA GLU A 41 -33.75 -13.39 -10.20
C GLU A 41 -32.92 -12.84 -11.39
N GLY A 42 -31.88 -13.63 -11.75
CA GLY A 42 -31.41 -13.74 -13.15
C GLY A 42 -29.89 -13.74 -13.39
N GLY A 43 -29.18 -14.79 -12.96
CA GLY A 43 -27.83 -15.11 -13.48
C GLY A 43 -26.64 -14.42 -12.81
N ALA A 44 -26.23 -14.90 -11.63
CA ALA A 44 -24.90 -14.66 -11.07
C ALA A 44 -24.59 -15.74 -10.04
N ALA A 45 -23.98 -16.85 -10.47
CA ALA A 45 -23.41 -17.81 -9.55
C ALA A 45 -22.07 -17.26 -9.05
N LEU A 46 -21.89 -17.26 -7.72
CA LEU A 46 -20.69 -16.89 -6.95
C LEU A 46 -20.52 -15.40 -6.61
N GLN A 47 -21.49 -14.83 -5.89
CA GLN A 47 -21.31 -13.61 -5.13
C GLN A 47 -21.35 -13.95 -3.62
N GLN A 48 -20.53 -14.92 -3.20
CA GLN A 48 -20.37 -15.22 -1.77
C GLN A 48 -19.55 -14.10 -1.13
N ASP A 49 -19.94 -13.68 0.08
CA ASP A 49 -19.34 -12.63 0.91
C ASP A 49 -17.80 -12.56 0.82
N GLU A 50 -17.28 -11.86 -0.19
CA GLU A 50 -15.84 -11.64 -0.34
C GLU A 50 -15.38 -10.62 0.73
N PRO A 51 -14.24 -10.84 1.41
CA PRO A 51 -13.84 -9.98 2.49
C PRO A 51 -13.37 -8.62 1.96
N GLY A 52 -13.46 -7.62 2.83
CA GLY A 52 -12.98 -6.27 2.57
C GLY A 52 -14.10 -5.28 2.24
N PRO A 53 -13.98 -4.03 2.73
CA PRO A 53 -15.01 -3.01 2.49
C PRO A 53 -15.04 -2.61 1.02
N GLU A 54 -16.23 -2.52 0.43
CA GLU A 54 -16.42 -1.91 -0.90
C GLU A 54 -16.45 -0.39 -0.80
N SER A 55 -15.87 0.30 -1.80
CA SER A 55 -15.82 1.75 -1.85
C SER A 55 -15.56 2.27 -3.26
N ASP A 56 -16.13 3.43 -3.59
CA ASP A 56 -15.79 4.16 -4.83
C ASP A 56 -14.38 4.79 -4.78
N ALA A 57 -13.74 4.82 -3.61
CA ALA A 57 -12.41 5.43 -3.43
C ALA A 57 -11.26 4.59 -4.00
N TYR A 58 -11.42 3.27 -4.12
CA TYR A 58 -10.41 2.34 -4.61
C TYR A 58 -11.07 1.18 -5.35
N ILE A 59 -10.32 0.46 -6.17
CA ILE A 59 -10.80 -0.77 -6.81
C ILE A 59 -10.49 -1.93 -5.87
N LEU A 60 -11.51 -2.70 -5.49
CA LEU A 60 -11.29 -3.93 -4.74
C LEU A 60 -11.39 -5.10 -5.72
N SER A 61 -10.31 -5.86 -5.84
CA SER A 61 -10.28 -6.99 -6.76
C SER A 61 -11.29 -8.05 -6.35
N ARG A 62 -12.00 -8.61 -7.33
CA ARG A 62 -12.71 -9.89 -7.15
C ARG A 62 -11.72 -11.02 -6.95
N GLY A 63 -12.15 -12.12 -6.34
CA GLY A 63 -11.27 -13.28 -6.09
C GLY A 63 -10.63 -13.85 -7.35
N ASP A 64 -11.34 -13.81 -8.48
CA ASP A 64 -10.88 -14.30 -9.78
C ASP A 64 -10.18 -13.24 -10.65
N TYR A 65 -9.94 -12.04 -10.13
CA TYR A 65 -9.38 -10.89 -10.84
C TYR A 65 -10.23 -10.38 -12.03
N SER A 66 -11.46 -10.87 -12.22
CA SER A 66 -12.25 -10.61 -13.43
C SER A 66 -12.60 -9.15 -13.66
N ASN A 67 -12.65 -8.33 -12.60
CA ASN A 67 -12.93 -6.91 -12.71
C ASN A 67 -11.72 -6.06 -13.09
N LEU A 68 -10.49 -6.53 -12.87
CA LEU A 68 -9.30 -5.69 -13.01
C LEU A 68 -9.10 -5.18 -14.44
N ALA A 69 -9.28 -6.01 -15.47
CA ALA A 69 -9.08 -5.60 -16.85
C ALA A 69 -10.09 -4.53 -17.34
N VAL A 70 -11.22 -4.37 -16.64
CA VAL A 70 -12.29 -3.43 -17.00
C VAL A 70 -12.27 -2.20 -16.09
N GLU A 71 -11.98 -2.37 -14.81
CA GLU A 71 -12.04 -1.30 -13.81
C GLU A 71 -10.69 -0.60 -13.64
N LEU A 72 -9.56 -1.32 -13.70
CA LEU A 72 -8.22 -0.76 -13.55
C LEU A 72 -7.70 -0.27 -14.92
N THR A 73 -8.25 0.85 -15.36
CA THR A 73 -7.92 1.47 -16.68
C THR A 73 -7.22 2.82 -16.57
N ASP A 74 -7.11 3.35 -15.35
CA ASP A 74 -6.36 4.55 -15.01
C ASP A 74 -5.62 4.37 -13.67
N VAL A 75 -4.91 5.41 -13.25
CA VAL A 75 -4.04 5.42 -12.06
C VAL A 75 -4.45 6.50 -11.05
N SER A 76 -5.73 6.87 -11.06
CA SER A 76 -6.30 7.87 -10.14
C SER A 76 -6.74 7.27 -8.81
N ARG A 77 -7.01 5.96 -8.78
CA ARG A 77 -7.51 5.21 -7.64
C ARG A 77 -6.55 4.09 -7.26
N PRO A 78 -6.37 3.83 -5.95
CA PRO A 78 -5.69 2.63 -5.49
C PRO A 78 -6.44 1.36 -5.90
N VAL A 79 -5.73 0.24 -5.92
CA VAL A 79 -6.31 -1.08 -6.13
C VAL A 79 -5.77 -2.05 -5.10
N TYR A 80 -6.66 -2.88 -4.55
CA TYR A 80 -6.34 -3.77 -3.44
C TYR A 80 -6.84 -5.19 -3.67
N ASP A 81 -6.17 -6.13 -3.03
CA ASP A 81 -6.58 -7.52 -2.91
C ASP A 81 -7.35 -7.77 -1.61
N ARG A 82 -7.99 -8.93 -1.55
CA ARG A 82 -8.75 -9.47 -0.43
C ARG A 82 -8.03 -10.63 0.24
N TYR A 83 -7.34 -11.44 -0.54
CA TYR A 83 -6.91 -12.77 -0.14
C TYR A 83 -5.39 -12.89 -0.03
N THR A 84 -4.93 -13.73 0.90
CA THR A 84 -3.55 -14.20 0.90
C THR A 84 -3.33 -15.28 -0.16
N LEU A 85 -2.08 -15.58 -0.49
CA LEU A 85 -1.73 -16.70 -1.37
C LEU A 85 -2.31 -18.04 -0.89
N SER A 86 -2.25 -18.33 0.42
CA SER A 86 -2.83 -19.56 0.98
C SER A 86 -4.35 -19.62 0.77
N GLN A 87 -5.05 -18.51 1.06
CA GLN A 87 -6.50 -18.44 0.87
C GLN A 87 -6.90 -18.60 -0.60
N ARG A 88 -6.12 -18.05 -1.53
CA ARG A 88 -6.34 -18.23 -2.98
C ARG A 88 -6.21 -19.71 -3.36
N ARG A 89 -5.13 -20.36 -2.93
CA ARG A 89 -4.88 -21.80 -3.19
C ARG A 89 -5.98 -22.69 -2.61
N GLU A 90 -6.39 -22.45 -1.36
CA GLU A 90 -7.46 -23.21 -0.69
C GLU A 90 -8.81 -23.09 -1.42
N LYS A 91 -9.08 -21.92 -2.01
CA LYS A 91 -10.32 -21.63 -2.76
C LYS A 91 -10.24 -22.00 -4.24
N GLY A 92 -9.08 -22.44 -4.74
CA GLY A 92 -8.88 -22.68 -6.17
C GLY A 92 -8.93 -21.41 -7.03
N LEU A 93 -8.63 -20.25 -6.44
CA LEU A 93 -8.55 -18.96 -7.13
C LEU A 93 -7.21 -18.78 -7.84
N PRO A 94 -7.14 -17.97 -8.91
CA PRO A 94 -5.86 -17.61 -9.52
C PRO A 94 -4.97 -16.91 -8.50
N THR A 95 -3.68 -17.23 -8.53
CA THR A 95 -2.68 -16.61 -7.65
C THR A 95 -1.92 -15.49 -8.38
N VAL A 96 -1.66 -15.69 -9.67
CA VAL A 96 -1.01 -14.71 -10.55
C VAL A 96 -2.05 -13.76 -11.14
N LEU A 97 -1.73 -12.47 -11.19
CA LEU A 97 -2.53 -11.46 -11.87
C LEU A 97 -2.69 -11.80 -13.37
N PRO A 98 -3.85 -11.52 -13.98
CA PRO A 98 -3.99 -11.63 -15.43
C PRO A 98 -3.07 -10.61 -16.13
N PRO A 99 -2.79 -10.76 -17.43
CA PRO A 99 -2.14 -9.72 -18.20
C PRO A 99 -2.97 -8.42 -18.13
N LEU A 100 -2.37 -7.34 -17.62
CA LEU A 100 -2.98 -6.02 -17.54
C LEU A 100 -2.24 -5.06 -18.46
N ALA A 101 -2.98 -4.18 -19.15
CA ALA A 101 -2.38 -3.17 -20.00
C ALA A 101 -1.74 -2.07 -19.15
N VAL A 102 -0.44 -1.84 -19.36
CA VAL A 102 0.29 -0.75 -18.70
C VAL A 102 -0.32 0.59 -19.08
N TYR A 103 -0.39 1.51 -18.11
CA TYR A 103 -0.87 2.87 -18.33
C TYR A 103 0.25 3.80 -18.81
N ASP A 104 0.22 4.20 -20.09
CA ASP A 104 1.25 5.01 -20.76
C ASP A 104 0.72 6.24 -21.52
N LYS A 105 -0.56 6.58 -21.34
CA LYS A 105 -1.27 7.56 -22.17
C LYS A 105 -0.89 9.02 -21.90
N GLU A 106 -0.42 9.34 -20.70
CA GLU A 106 -0.24 10.72 -20.24
C GLU A 106 1.06 10.88 -19.44
N LYS A 107 1.43 12.14 -19.21
CA LYS A 107 2.58 12.47 -18.36
C LYS A 107 2.17 12.43 -16.88
N VAL A 108 2.59 11.39 -16.16
CA VAL A 108 2.17 11.09 -14.78
C VAL A 108 3.35 11.06 -13.81
N ALA A 109 3.19 11.77 -12.70
CA ALA A 109 4.05 11.68 -11.54
C ALA A 109 3.37 10.86 -10.44
N TYR A 110 4.10 9.88 -9.93
CA TYR A 110 3.72 9.06 -8.79
C TYR A 110 4.61 9.46 -7.63
N LEU A 111 4.06 10.23 -6.70
CA LEU A 111 4.76 10.57 -5.46
C LEU A 111 4.69 9.35 -4.55
N THR A 112 5.86 8.84 -4.16
CA THR A 112 5.95 7.64 -3.32
C THR A 112 6.74 7.94 -2.05
N PHE A 113 6.27 7.42 -0.92
CA PHE A 113 6.86 7.65 0.40
C PHE A 113 7.09 6.34 1.13
N ASP A 114 8.34 6.08 1.52
CA ASP A 114 8.74 4.82 2.14
C ASP A 114 8.97 4.99 3.65
N ASP A 115 9.16 3.86 4.33
CA ASP A 115 9.52 3.68 5.75
C ASP A 115 8.48 4.13 6.79
N GLY A 116 7.34 4.67 6.36
CA GLY A 116 6.27 5.10 7.23
C GLY A 116 5.31 3.98 7.65
N PRO A 117 4.18 4.35 8.31
CA PRO A 117 3.83 5.70 8.76
C PRO A 117 4.51 6.08 10.08
N ASP A 118 4.83 7.37 10.28
CA ASP A 118 5.22 7.94 11.57
C ASP A 118 4.17 8.92 12.12
N HIS A 119 4.36 9.43 13.33
CA HIS A 119 3.42 10.36 13.99
C HIS A 119 3.64 11.84 13.66
N LYS A 120 4.63 12.19 12.82
CA LYS A 120 5.06 13.58 12.60
C LYS A 120 5.16 13.95 11.12
N ASN A 121 6.04 13.29 10.39
CA ASN A 121 6.29 13.60 8.98
C ASN A 121 5.15 13.08 8.10
N THR A 122 4.62 11.88 8.38
CA THR A 122 3.52 11.30 7.60
C THR A 122 2.25 12.17 7.66
N PRO A 123 1.75 12.63 8.84
CA PRO A 123 0.61 13.54 8.89
C PRO A 123 0.83 14.87 8.16
N ALA A 124 2.02 15.45 8.26
CA ALA A 124 2.35 16.70 7.59
C ALA A 124 2.39 16.56 6.06
N ILE A 125 2.88 15.42 5.56
CA ILE A 125 2.83 15.06 4.13
C ILE A 125 1.38 14.93 3.68
N LEU A 126 0.54 14.21 4.43
CA LEU A 126 -0.89 14.05 4.13
C LEU A 126 -1.61 15.41 4.05
N ASP A 127 -1.33 16.33 4.97
CA ASP A 127 -1.90 17.69 4.95
C ASP A 127 -1.52 18.45 3.67
N ILE A 128 -0.26 18.38 3.24
CA ILE A 128 0.21 19.01 1.99
C ILE A 128 -0.48 18.38 0.78
N LEU A 129 -0.55 17.04 0.72
CA LEU A 129 -1.19 16.32 -0.39
C LEU A 129 -2.69 16.69 -0.49
N LYS A 130 -3.40 16.71 0.64
CA LYS A 130 -4.79 17.12 0.73
C LYS A 130 -5.02 18.56 0.27
N ASN A 131 -4.19 19.50 0.73
CA ASN A 131 -4.27 20.90 0.30
C ASN A 131 -4.05 21.09 -1.21
N ASN A 132 -3.37 20.14 -1.85
CA ASN A 132 -3.14 20.13 -3.29
C ASN A 132 -4.15 19.28 -4.07
N GLY A 133 -5.05 18.55 -3.40
CA GLY A 133 -5.98 17.63 -4.06
C GLY A 133 -5.28 16.48 -4.81
N ILE A 134 -4.18 15.97 -4.24
CA ILE A 134 -3.34 14.92 -4.84
C ILE A 134 -3.39 13.66 -4.00
N HIS A 135 -3.58 12.50 -4.64
CA HIS A 135 -3.30 11.20 -4.04
C HIS A 135 -1.85 10.77 -4.36
N ALA A 136 -1.29 9.97 -3.47
CA ALA A 136 0.11 9.52 -3.50
C ALA A 136 0.17 8.06 -3.06
N THR A 137 1.37 7.47 -3.04
CA THR A 137 1.58 6.08 -2.61
C THR A 137 2.47 6.04 -1.39
N PHE A 138 2.10 5.24 -0.39
CA PHE A 138 2.90 5.01 0.80
C PHE A 138 3.29 3.54 0.87
N TYR A 139 4.59 3.24 0.76
CA TYR A 139 5.11 1.90 1.01
C TYR A 139 5.42 1.80 2.49
N VAL A 140 4.53 1.12 3.21
CA VAL A 140 4.54 1.11 4.67
C VAL A 140 5.22 -0.15 5.20
N THR A 141 5.88 -0.01 6.35
CA THR A 141 6.41 -1.16 7.08
C THR A 141 5.39 -1.67 8.09
N GLY A 142 5.30 -2.99 8.26
CA GLY A 142 4.35 -3.59 9.20
C GLY A 142 4.55 -3.10 10.64
N GLN A 143 5.80 -3.01 11.09
CA GLN A 143 6.13 -2.52 12.43
C GLN A 143 5.66 -1.08 12.67
N MET A 144 5.77 -0.20 11.66
CA MET A 144 5.33 1.19 11.80
C MET A 144 3.81 1.33 11.74
N CYS A 145 3.14 0.47 10.96
CA CYS A 145 1.67 0.38 10.96
C CYS A 145 1.12 0.00 12.33
N GLU A 146 1.74 -0.96 13.03
CA GLU A 146 1.32 -1.33 14.39
C GLU A 146 1.53 -0.21 15.40
N LYS A 147 2.62 0.56 15.24
CA LYS A 147 2.92 1.71 16.10
C LYS A 147 2.01 2.92 15.85
N ASN A 148 1.59 3.16 14.60
CA ASN A 148 0.81 4.32 14.18
C ASN A 148 -0.46 3.92 13.40
N PRO A 149 -1.37 3.12 13.98
CA PRO A 149 -2.50 2.54 13.27
C PRO A 149 -3.55 3.56 12.84
N ASP A 150 -3.67 4.67 13.56
CA ASP A 150 -4.50 5.82 13.20
C ASP A 150 -3.98 6.53 11.94
N ILE A 151 -2.65 6.65 11.80
CA ILE A 151 -2.05 7.27 10.62
C ILE A 151 -2.19 6.37 9.39
N LEU A 152 -2.04 5.05 9.53
CA LEU A 152 -2.33 4.12 8.41
C LEU A 152 -3.78 4.26 7.93
N ARG A 153 -4.74 4.31 8.87
CA ARG A 153 -6.16 4.51 8.51
C ARG A 153 -6.38 5.84 7.82
N ARG A 154 -5.68 6.89 8.24
CA ARG A 154 -5.73 8.21 7.60
C ARG A 154 -5.22 8.15 6.15
N ILE A 155 -4.08 7.50 5.89
CA ILE A 155 -3.55 7.27 4.53
C ILE A 155 -4.65 6.63 3.65
N PHE A 156 -5.26 5.56 4.15
CA PHE A 156 -6.31 4.83 3.42
C PHE A 156 -7.57 5.68 3.18
N GLN A 157 -8.07 6.35 4.21
CA GLN A 157 -9.30 7.16 4.16
C GLN A 157 -9.17 8.40 3.28
N GLU A 158 -7.96 8.95 3.15
CA GLU A 158 -7.68 10.10 2.27
C GLU A 158 -7.40 9.69 0.81
N GLY A 159 -7.56 8.41 0.46
CA GLY A 159 -7.55 7.93 -0.94
C GLY A 159 -6.14 7.65 -1.50
N HIS A 160 -5.11 7.61 -0.66
CA HIS A 160 -3.76 7.27 -1.07
C HIS A 160 -3.60 5.75 -1.26
N ALA A 161 -2.73 5.33 -2.18
CA ALA A 161 -2.38 3.93 -2.30
C ALA A 161 -1.45 3.52 -1.15
N ILE A 162 -1.62 2.29 -0.70
CA ILE A 162 -0.77 1.66 0.30
C ILE A 162 -0.08 0.49 -0.38
N GLY A 163 1.24 0.46 -0.27
CA GLY A 163 2.10 -0.64 -0.69
C GLY A 163 2.83 -1.27 0.49
N ASN A 164 3.34 -2.47 0.29
CA ASN A 164 4.10 -3.19 1.32
C ASN A 164 5.60 -2.88 1.20
N HIS A 165 6.25 -2.62 2.34
CA HIS A 165 7.69 -2.34 2.43
C HIS A 165 8.42 -3.23 3.45
N SER A 166 8.00 -4.50 3.55
CA SER A 166 8.46 -5.46 4.56
C SER A 166 8.00 -5.11 5.99
N TYR A 167 8.37 -5.94 6.97
CA TYR A 167 7.88 -5.80 8.33
C TYR A 167 8.73 -4.85 9.18
N ASP A 168 10.03 -5.14 9.32
CA ASP A 168 10.93 -4.36 10.19
C ASP A 168 12.07 -3.64 9.45
N HIS A 169 12.15 -3.81 8.11
CA HIS A 169 13.15 -3.19 7.24
C HIS A 169 14.62 -3.58 7.61
N ASP A 170 14.83 -4.76 8.24
CA ASP A 170 16.17 -5.29 8.52
C ASP A 170 16.72 -6.11 7.34
N TYR A 171 17.62 -5.51 6.57
CA TYR A 171 18.18 -6.11 5.36
C TYR A 171 18.84 -7.46 5.62
N LYS A 172 19.43 -7.66 6.81
CA LYS A 172 20.12 -8.91 7.14
C LYS A 172 19.18 -10.06 7.36
N LYS A 173 17.92 -9.81 7.71
CA LYS A 173 16.87 -10.82 7.83
C LYS A 173 16.13 -10.96 6.50
N LEU A 174 15.75 -9.83 5.94
CA LEU A 174 14.89 -9.72 4.78
C LEU A 174 15.47 -10.42 3.54
N TYR A 175 16.78 -10.24 3.30
CA TYR A 175 17.46 -10.76 2.10
C TYR A 175 18.24 -12.05 2.32
N GLN A 176 17.94 -12.82 3.38
CA GLN A 176 18.54 -14.14 3.58
C GLN A 176 18.10 -15.15 2.52
N SER A 177 16.83 -15.08 2.12
CA SER A 177 16.23 -15.86 1.04
C SER A 177 14.94 -15.19 0.59
N LYS A 178 14.42 -15.60 -0.58
CA LYS A 178 13.08 -15.20 -1.02
C LYS A 178 11.99 -15.56 0.01
N ASP A 179 12.13 -16.67 0.74
CA ASP A 179 11.11 -17.12 1.69
C ASP A 179 11.04 -16.20 2.91
N HIS A 180 12.20 -15.67 3.36
CA HIS A 180 12.25 -14.63 4.40
C HIS A 180 11.59 -13.33 3.92
N PHE A 181 11.86 -12.94 2.68
CA PHE A 181 11.22 -11.77 2.07
C PHE A 181 9.70 -11.93 2.02
N MET A 182 9.20 -13.04 1.49
CA MET A 182 7.77 -13.33 1.41
C MET A 182 7.11 -13.39 2.78
N ALA A 183 7.77 -13.96 3.79
CA ALA A 183 7.24 -14.02 5.15
C ALA A 183 7.06 -12.61 5.77
N GLU A 184 7.99 -11.69 5.53
CA GLU A 184 7.83 -10.30 5.99
C GLU A 184 6.73 -9.54 5.24
N LEU A 185 6.53 -9.82 3.94
CA LEU A 185 5.40 -9.28 3.19
C LEU A 185 4.07 -9.79 3.76
N GLU A 186 3.92 -11.10 3.93
CA GLU A 186 2.71 -11.70 4.48
C GLU A 186 2.39 -11.16 5.88
N GLN A 187 3.40 -11.05 6.75
CA GLN A 187 3.24 -10.47 8.09
C GLN A 187 2.74 -9.03 8.02
N THR A 188 3.28 -8.22 7.11
CA THR A 188 2.89 -6.82 6.94
C THR A 188 1.49 -6.70 6.35
N ASP A 189 1.13 -7.55 5.39
CA ASP A 189 -0.22 -7.61 4.82
C ASP A 189 -1.26 -7.97 5.88
N GLU A 190 -0.96 -8.88 6.82
CA GLU A 190 -1.87 -9.17 7.93
C GLU A 190 -2.09 -7.96 8.84
N VAL A 191 -1.05 -7.17 9.10
CA VAL A 191 -1.18 -5.92 9.86
C VAL A 191 -2.09 -4.95 9.12
N ILE A 192 -1.83 -4.73 7.82
CA ILE A 192 -2.62 -3.81 6.98
C ILE A 192 -4.08 -4.28 6.93
N PHE A 193 -4.32 -5.55 6.59
CA PHE A 193 -5.66 -6.12 6.48
C PHE A 193 -6.45 -6.00 7.79
N ARG A 194 -5.83 -6.27 8.93
CA ARG A 194 -6.49 -6.10 10.24
C ARG A 194 -6.88 -4.65 10.54
N LEU A 195 -6.14 -3.67 10.02
CA LEU A 195 -6.36 -2.25 10.30
C LEU A 195 -7.35 -1.59 9.33
N ILE A 196 -7.36 -1.99 8.05
CA ILE A 196 -8.16 -1.34 6.99
C ILE A 196 -9.02 -2.30 6.14
N GLY A 197 -8.90 -3.60 6.33
CA GLY A 197 -9.75 -4.62 5.68
C GLY A 197 -9.38 -4.99 4.24
N VAL A 198 -8.26 -4.50 3.72
CA VAL A 198 -7.79 -4.76 2.34
C VAL A 198 -6.28 -5.04 2.34
N ARG A 199 -5.75 -5.61 1.24
CA ARG A 199 -4.34 -5.97 1.08
C ARG A 199 -3.71 -5.27 -0.12
N PRO A 200 -2.45 -4.81 -0.04
CA PRO A 200 -1.78 -4.18 -1.16
C PRO A 200 -1.40 -5.20 -2.25
N PHE A 201 -1.51 -4.80 -3.52
CA PHE A 201 -0.87 -5.54 -4.63
C PHE A 201 0.57 -5.12 -4.85
N ILE A 202 0.88 -3.88 -4.50
CA ILE A 202 2.16 -3.27 -4.83
C ILE A 202 3.14 -3.43 -3.67
N VAL A 203 4.37 -3.77 -4.01
CA VAL A 203 5.47 -3.91 -3.05
C VAL A 203 6.64 -3.07 -3.52
N ARG A 204 7.45 -2.61 -2.58
CA ARG A 204 8.77 -2.05 -2.90
C ARG A 204 9.79 -2.72 -2.02
N ALA A 205 10.89 -3.16 -2.62
CA ALA A 205 11.99 -3.75 -1.90
C ALA A 205 12.73 -2.69 -1.06
N PRO A 206 12.91 -2.89 0.26
CA PRO A 206 13.81 -2.08 1.09
C PRO A 206 15.21 -1.96 0.49
N GLY A 207 15.59 -0.74 0.08
CA GLY A 207 16.88 -0.47 -0.59
C GLY A 207 16.90 -0.69 -2.10
N GLY A 208 15.75 -1.06 -2.68
CA GLY A 208 15.58 -1.35 -4.11
C GLY A 208 16.01 -2.77 -4.50
N THR A 209 15.60 -3.22 -5.68
CA THR A 209 15.88 -4.59 -6.13
C THR A 209 17.33 -4.79 -6.57
N ALA A 210 17.96 -3.74 -7.11
CA ALA A 210 19.29 -3.79 -7.70
C ALA A 210 20.36 -4.17 -6.66
N GLY A 211 20.97 -5.35 -6.84
CA GLY A 211 21.99 -5.88 -5.93
C GLY A 211 21.45 -6.55 -4.66
N MET A 212 20.14 -6.51 -4.43
CA MET A 212 19.47 -7.20 -3.31
C MET A 212 18.73 -8.47 -3.77
N PHE A 213 18.04 -8.40 -4.92
CA PHE A 213 17.26 -9.53 -5.44
C PHE A 213 18.13 -10.50 -6.23
N SER A 214 18.00 -11.80 -5.93
CA SER A 214 18.32 -12.88 -6.86
C SER A 214 17.11 -13.20 -7.76
N ALA A 215 17.35 -13.96 -8.84
CA ALA A 215 16.34 -14.21 -9.87
C ALA A 215 15.06 -14.92 -9.37
N ASP A 216 15.13 -15.61 -8.23
CA ASP A 216 14.04 -16.38 -7.63
C ASP A 216 13.04 -15.53 -6.83
N PHE A 217 13.34 -14.26 -6.53
CA PHE A 217 12.42 -13.33 -5.87
C PHE A 217 11.24 -12.97 -6.77
N TYR A 218 11.50 -12.65 -8.05
CA TYR A 218 10.45 -12.19 -8.98
C TYR A 218 9.36 -13.26 -9.23
N PRO A 219 9.68 -14.54 -9.46
CA PRO A 219 8.66 -15.58 -9.56
C PRO A 219 7.84 -15.76 -8.29
N ALA A 220 8.46 -15.61 -7.10
CA ALA A 220 7.74 -15.72 -5.83
C ALA A 220 6.74 -14.57 -5.63
N LEU A 221 7.14 -13.34 -5.96
CA LEU A 221 6.24 -12.19 -5.98
C LEU A 221 5.10 -12.37 -6.97
N THR A 222 5.43 -12.79 -8.20
CA THR A 222 4.45 -13.03 -9.26
C THR A 222 3.44 -14.10 -8.85
N GLU A 223 3.91 -15.22 -8.27
CA GLU A 223 3.04 -16.30 -7.79
C GLU A 223 2.10 -15.82 -6.69
N ALA A 224 2.57 -14.94 -5.80
CA ALA A 224 1.77 -14.34 -4.73
C ALA A 224 0.85 -13.20 -5.19
N GLY A 225 0.89 -12.81 -6.47
CA GLY A 225 0.08 -11.73 -7.03
C GLY A 225 0.63 -10.32 -6.77
N TYR A 226 1.85 -10.20 -6.25
CA TYR A 226 2.49 -8.90 -6.02
C TYR A 226 3.11 -8.33 -7.29
N VAL A 227 3.13 -7.00 -7.35
CA VAL A 227 3.85 -6.23 -8.36
C VAL A 227 4.88 -5.35 -7.65
N GLU A 228 6.15 -5.55 -7.99
CA GLU A 228 7.26 -4.76 -7.44
C GLU A 228 7.42 -3.46 -8.23
N HIS A 229 7.60 -2.35 -7.52
CA HIS A 229 7.95 -1.06 -8.12
C HIS A 229 9.10 -0.38 -7.37
N ASP A 230 10.28 -0.38 -8.01
CA ASP A 230 11.38 0.52 -7.73
C ASP A 230 11.02 2.00 -8.06
N TRP A 231 11.99 2.83 -8.41
CA TRP A 231 11.82 4.24 -8.79
C TRP A 231 12.74 4.63 -9.94
N ASN A 232 12.37 5.67 -10.70
CA ASN A 232 13.22 6.25 -11.75
C ASN A 232 13.59 7.72 -11.48
N VAL A 233 13.09 8.29 -10.37
CA VAL A 233 13.41 9.63 -9.88
C VAL A 233 13.64 9.52 -8.37
N SER A 234 14.77 10.02 -7.91
CA SER A 234 15.15 10.03 -6.49
C SER A 234 15.26 11.47 -5.99
N SER A 235 14.66 11.74 -4.82
CA SER A 235 14.87 12.99 -4.10
C SER A 235 16.23 13.03 -3.37
N GLU A 236 16.93 11.90 -3.30
CA GLU A 236 18.18 11.70 -2.55
C GLU A 236 18.07 11.95 -1.03
N ASP A 237 16.86 12.01 -0.49
CA ASP A 237 16.56 12.31 0.92
C ASP A 237 17.02 11.23 1.92
N ALA A 238 17.38 10.04 1.44
CA ALA A 238 17.99 8.96 2.20
C ALA A 238 19.51 8.84 2.07
N THR A 239 20.15 9.74 1.32
CA THR A 239 21.60 9.67 1.18
C THR A 239 22.35 10.13 2.44
N PRO A 240 23.59 9.67 2.65
CA PRO A 240 24.46 10.16 3.72
C PRO A 240 24.72 11.68 3.66
N LYS A 241 24.54 12.30 2.49
CA LYS A 241 24.73 13.74 2.29
C LYS A 241 23.61 14.58 2.91
N ARG A 242 22.46 13.97 3.23
CA ARG A 242 21.30 14.61 3.89
C ARG A 242 20.90 15.93 3.22
N PRO A 243 20.45 15.89 1.95
CA PRO A 243 20.13 17.11 1.23
C PRO A 243 19.00 17.90 1.88
N ASP A 244 19.12 19.22 1.85
CA ASP A 244 18.05 20.13 2.25
C ASP A 244 16.90 20.14 1.23
N ALA A 245 15.79 20.78 1.59
CA ALA A 245 14.60 20.82 0.75
C ALA A 245 14.86 21.37 -0.67
N ALA A 246 15.71 22.39 -0.82
CA ALA A 246 16.02 22.98 -2.11
C ALA A 246 16.86 22.04 -2.98
N GLN A 247 17.78 21.28 -2.37
CA GLN A 247 18.55 20.24 -3.03
C GLN A 247 17.64 19.10 -3.52
N GLN A 248 16.71 18.64 -2.69
CA GLN A 248 15.75 17.58 -3.06
C GLN A 248 14.89 17.99 -4.26
N ILE A 249 14.36 19.22 -4.27
CA ILE A 249 13.61 19.77 -5.41
C ILE A 249 14.46 19.76 -6.69
N ARG A 250 15.74 20.16 -6.60
CA ARG A 250 16.67 20.16 -7.75
C ARG A 250 16.96 18.75 -8.27
N PHE A 251 17.12 17.75 -7.40
CA PHE A 251 17.33 16.37 -7.84
C PHE A 251 16.11 15.83 -8.60
N VAL A 252 14.90 16.08 -8.08
CA VAL A 252 13.65 15.71 -8.77
C VAL A 252 13.54 16.44 -10.12
N ASP A 253 13.87 17.73 -10.19
CA ASP A 253 13.88 18.49 -11.45
C ASP A 253 14.80 17.87 -12.49
N GLN A 254 16.05 17.60 -12.10
CA GLN A 254 17.05 17.03 -13.01
C GLN A 254 16.62 15.64 -13.52
N MET A 255 16.16 14.76 -12.62
CA MET A 255 15.83 13.38 -12.98
C MET A 255 14.50 13.24 -13.73
N THR A 256 13.62 14.26 -13.69
CA THR A 256 12.35 14.25 -14.45
C THR A 256 12.48 14.75 -15.89
N ASN A 257 13.66 15.23 -16.30
CA ASN A 257 13.87 15.72 -17.67
C ASN A 257 13.67 14.61 -18.70
N GLY A 258 12.82 14.86 -19.70
CA GLY A 258 12.52 13.92 -20.78
C GLY A 258 11.66 12.71 -20.38
N LYS A 259 11.16 12.63 -19.15
CA LYS A 259 10.32 11.51 -18.69
C LYS A 259 8.83 11.81 -18.82
N ASN A 260 8.05 10.85 -19.32
CA ASN A 260 6.59 10.91 -19.23
C ASN A 260 6.07 10.26 -17.93
N THR A 261 6.83 9.32 -17.37
CA THR A 261 6.51 8.63 -16.12
C THR A 261 7.58 8.93 -15.08
N ALA A 262 7.19 9.56 -13.97
CA ALA A 262 8.08 9.86 -12.86
C ALA A 262 7.61 9.11 -11.60
N LEU A 263 8.27 8.01 -11.24
CA LEU A 263 8.09 7.34 -9.95
C LEU A 263 9.12 7.94 -9.00
N VAL A 264 8.66 8.83 -8.12
CA VAL A 264 9.51 9.67 -7.26
C VAL A 264 9.70 9.02 -5.90
N LEU A 265 10.92 8.60 -5.57
CA LEU A 265 11.31 8.08 -4.27
C LEU A 265 11.54 9.21 -3.25
N MET A 266 10.81 9.13 -2.15
CA MET A 266 10.92 9.96 -0.95
C MET A 266 10.62 9.09 0.28
N HIS A 267 10.85 9.61 1.48
CA HIS A 267 10.60 8.89 2.73
C HIS A 267 9.76 9.73 3.69
N CYS A 268 8.89 9.07 4.47
CA CYS A 268 7.96 9.71 5.41
C CYS A 268 8.19 9.33 6.88
N CYS A 269 9.34 8.73 7.19
CA CYS A 269 9.77 8.34 8.52
C CYS A 269 10.53 9.46 9.27
N GLY A 270 10.89 9.21 10.53
CA GLY A 270 11.65 10.15 11.35
C GLY A 270 13.01 10.52 10.72
N GLY A 271 13.40 11.80 10.83
CA GLY A 271 14.62 12.33 10.20
C GLY A 271 14.44 12.82 8.76
N LYS A 272 13.22 12.76 8.23
CA LYS A 272 12.85 13.21 6.87
C LYS A 272 12.11 14.55 6.84
N GLU A 273 12.37 15.42 7.81
CA GLU A 273 11.75 16.76 7.88
C GLU A 273 12.04 17.61 6.64
N GLN A 274 13.18 17.41 5.97
CA GLN A 274 13.50 18.11 4.72
C GLN A 274 12.60 17.66 3.56
N THR A 275 12.19 16.40 3.54
CA THR A 275 11.21 15.88 2.57
C THR A 275 9.86 16.57 2.72
N VAL A 276 9.40 16.74 3.97
CA VAL A 276 8.17 17.51 4.27
C VAL A 276 8.27 18.94 3.73
N LYS A 277 9.42 19.60 3.94
CA LYS A 277 9.67 20.98 3.46
C LYS A 277 9.81 21.06 1.94
N ALA A 278 10.33 20.02 1.29
CA ALA A 278 10.52 19.97 -0.16
C ALA A 278 9.21 19.73 -0.92
N LEU A 279 8.27 19.01 -0.30
CA LEU A 279 7.12 18.43 -0.99
C LEU A 279 6.29 19.44 -1.78
N GLN A 280 5.96 20.60 -1.21
CA GLN A 280 5.19 21.62 -1.95
C GLN A 280 5.94 22.09 -3.20
N GLY A 281 7.25 22.36 -3.08
CA GLY A 281 8.08 22.76 -4.21
C GLY A 281 8.22 21.66 -5.27
N ILE A 282 8.27 20.39 -4.86
CA ILE A 282 8.24 19.23 -5.78
C ILE A 282 6.91 19.18 -6.54
N ILE A 283 5.78 19.36 -5.85
CA ILE A 283 4.45 19.37 -6.47
C ILE A 283 4.34 20.51 -7.50
N ASP A 284 4.74 21.73 -7.13
CA ASP A 284 4.66 22.90 -8.00
C ASP A 284 5.54 22.73 -9.24
N LEU A 285 6.76 22.19 -9.05
CA LEU A 285 7.68 21.85 -10.12
C LEU A 285 7.07 20.84 -11.10
N LEU A 286 6.52 19.73 -10.60
CA LEU A 286 5.96 18.68 -11.46
C LEU A 286 4.74 19.19 -12.23
N ARG A 287 3.89 20.01 -11.60
CA ARG A 287 2.79 20.70 -12.30
C ARG A 287 3.29 21.60 -13.41
N ALA A 288 4.31 22.42 -13.13
CA ALA A 288 4.91 23.30 -14.13
C ALA A 288 5.51 22.52 -15.32
N LYS A 289 5.98 21.29 -15.08
CA LYS A 289 6.49 20.37 -16.11
C LYS A 289 5.38 19.57 -16.82
N GLY A 290 4.11 19.84 -16.52
CA GLY A 290 2.94 19.23 -17.17
C GLY A 290 2.60 17.84 -16.68
N TYR A 291 3.09 17.42 -15.51
CA TYR A 291 2.65 16.17 -14.89
C TYR A 291 1.27 16.34 -14.25
N ARG A 292 0.40 15.36 -14.47
CA ARG A 292 -0.66 15.06 -13.49
C ARG A 292 -0.14 14.10 -12.44
N PHE A 293 -0.90 13.93 -11.36
CA PHE A 293 -0.55 12.98 -10.30
C PHE A 293 -1.39 11.71 -10.39
N GLY A 294 -0.80 10.60 -9.95
CA GLY A 294 -1.44 9.30 -9.84
C GLY A 294 -0.85 8.51 -8.68
N VAL A 295 -1.51 7.40 -8.36
CA VAL A 295 -1.04 6.42 -7.38
C VAL A 295 -0.47 5.20 -8.09
N VAL A 296 0.48 4.52 -7.46
CA VAL A 296 1.06 3.31 -8.03
C VAL A 296 0.03 2.18 -7.96
N THR A 297 -0.04 1.40 -9.03
CA THR A 297 -0.94 0.25 -9.20
C THR A 297 -0.21 -0.82 -10.02
N PRO A 298 -0.75 -2.05 -10.16
CA PRO A 298 -0.21 -3.07 -11.06
C PRO A 298 -0.04 -2.64 -12.53
N ILE A 299 -0.78 -1.63 -13.00
CA ILE A 299 -0.65 -1.10 -14.37
C ILE A 299 0.33 0.07 -14.48
N THR A 300 0.92 0.52 -13.37
CA THR A 300 1.94 1.57 -13.40
C THR A 300 3.18 1.04 -14.10
N PRO A 301 3.73 1.76 -15.11
CA PRO A 301 4.93 1.34 -15.82
C PRO A 301 6.09 1.08 -14.85
N HIS A 302 6.77 -0.05 -15.04
CA HIS A 302 8.01 -0.32 -14.31
C HIS A 302 9.11 0.66 -14.75
N PRO A 303 9.89 1.20 -13.81
CA PRO A 303 10.97 2.14 -14.07
C PRO A 303 12.17 1.53 -14.81
#